data_AF-A0A519YRH3-F1
#
_entry.id   AF-A0A519YRH3-F1
#
_cell.length_a   1.000
_cell.length_b   1.000
_cell.length_c   1.000
_cell.angle_alpha   90.00
_cell.angle_beta   90.00
_cell.angle_gamma   90.00
#
_symmetry.space_group_name_H-M   'P 1'
#
loop_
_entity.id
_entity.type
_entity.pdbx_description
1 polymer ?
#
loop_
_entity_poly.entity_id
_entity_poly.type
_entity_poly.pdbx_seq_one_letter_code
_entity_poly.pdbx_strand_id
1 'polypeptide(L)'
;MAKVPSPTVAFTEPLTNPPRIHHADTLAGLLEVAGTRKRIVAAWGVSARTYDTRKQSPATCTIAELQQLARVLQVSEEELFAVVRSQATASPMPAEGEE
;
A
#
# COMPACT_ATOMS: atom_id res chain seq x y z
N MET A 1 -17.40 -13.26 -15.29
CA MET A 1 -16.48 -12.75 -14.25
C MET A 1 -16.63 -11.23 -14.19
N ALA A 2 -17.13 -10.70 -13.08
CA ALA A 2 -17.25 -9.25 -12.90
C ALA A 2 -15.84 -8.67 -12.68
N LYS A 3 -15.42 -7.75 -13.54
CA LYS A 3 -14.14 -7.05 -13.45
C LYS A 3 -14.25 -6.10 -12.25
N VAL A 4 -13.69 -6.49 -11.11
CA VAL A 4 -13.63 -5.65 -9.92
C VAL A 4 -12.82 -4.40 -10.29
N PRO A 5 -13.35 -3.18 -10.12
CA PRO A 5 -12.58 -1.98 -10.43
C PRO A 5 -11.37 -1.90 -9.49
N SER A 6 -10.18 -1.68 -10.06
CA SER A 6 -8.97 -1.45 -9.26
C SER A 6 -9.14 -0.21 -8.38
N PRO A 7 -8.78 -0.27 -7.08
CA PRO A 7 -8.81 0.91 -6.21
C PRO A 7 -7.91 2.02 -6.79
N THR A 8 -8.38 3.26 -6.72
CA THR A 8 -7.72 4.42 -7.34
C THR A 8 -7.28 5.37 -6.24
N VAL A 9 -5.98 5.32 -5.92
CA VAL A 9 -5.40 6.17 -4.88
C VAL A 9 -4.92 7.49 -5.46
N ALA A 10 -5.56 8.59 -5.04
CA ALA A 10 -5.10 9.94 -5.35
C ALA A 10 -4.24 10.47 -4.18
N PHE A 11 -2.99 10.81 -4.45
CA PHE A 11 -2.11 11.46 -3.48
C PHE A 11 -2.44 12.95 -3.41
N THR A 12 -2.63 13.48 -2.20
CA THR A 12 -2.71 14.93 -1.99
C THR A 12 -1.30 15.47 -1.70
N GLU A 13 -0.93 16.53 -2.40
CA GLU A 13 0.42 17.12 -2.50
C GLU A 13 1.08 17.50 -1.14
N PRO A 14 2.43 17.54 -1.02
CA PRO A 14 3.42 17.89 -2.07
C PRO A 14 4.49 16.81 -2.34
N LEU A 15 4.12 15.53 -2.38
CA LEU A 15 5.08 14.47 -2.72
C LEU A 15 5.30 14.28 -4.22
N THR A 16 4.37 14.70 -5.06
CA THR A 16 4.53 14.78 -6.52
C THR A 16 3.70 15.95 -7.04
N ASN A 17 4.33 17.02 -7.55
CA ASN A 17 3.66 18.01 -8.38
C ASN A 17 4.01 17.68 -9.84
N PRO A 18 3.02 17.43 -10.74
CA PRO A 18 1.57 17.51 -10.55
C PRO A 18 0.99 16.34 -9.71
N PRO A 19 -0.23 16.50 -9.14
CA PRO A 19 -0.96 15.42 -8.47
C PRO A 19 -1.20 14.29 -9.47
N ARG A 20 -0.37 13.24 -9.37
CA ARG A 20 -0.48 12.07 -10.23
C ARG A 20 -1.45 11.12 -9.55
N ILE A 21 -2.57 10.86 -10.22
CA ILE A 21 -3.43 9.72 -9.86
C ILE A 21 -2.60 8.48 -10.15
N HIS A 22 -2.19 7.79 -9.09
CA HIS A 22 -1.38 6.60 -9.18
C HIS A 22 -2.28 5.40 -8.94
N HIS A 23 -2.54 4.64 -10.00
CA HIS A 23 -3.10 3.30 -9.89
C HIS A 23 -1.99 2.38 -9.36
N ALA A 24 -1.82 2.38 -8.04
CA ALA A 24 -0.94 1.44 -7.38
C ALA A 24 -1.79 0.26 -6.91
N ASP A 25 -1.72 -0.85 -7.65
CA ASP A 25 -2.42 -2.09 -7.29
C ASP A 25 -1.82 -2.77 -6.05
N THR A 26 -0.69 -2.26 -5.54
CA THR A 26 0.05 -2.85 -4.41
C THR A 26 0.55 -1.80 -3.42
N LEU A 27 0.63 -2.18 -2.14
CA LEU A 27 1.22 -1.35 -1.09
C LEU A 27 2.68 -0.98 -1.40
N ALA A 28 3.44 -1.90 -1.97
CA ALA A 28 4.82 -1.65 -2.38
C ALA A 28 4.93 -0.52 -3.41
N GLY A 29 4.05 -0.52 -4.42
CA GLY A 29 4.00 0.55 -5.43
C GLY A 29 3.62 1.90 -4.82
N LEU A 30 2.66 1.92 -3.88
CA LEU A 30 2.29 3.16 -3.15
C LEU A 30 3.49 3.74 -2.39
N LEU A 31 4.25 2.89 -1.69
CA LEU A 31 5.40 3.31 -0.91
C LEU A 31 6.56 3.83 -1.79
N GLU A 32 6.75 3.26 -2.97
CA GLU A 32 7.78 3.71 -3.92
C GLU A 32 7.47 5.08 -4.51
N VAL A 33 6.20 5.33 -4.82
CA VAL A 33 5.72 6.62 -5.32
C VAL A 33 5.79 7.70 -4.24
N ALA A 34 5.42 7.35 -3.01
CA ALA A 34 5.37 8.28 -1.89
C ALA A 34 6.74 8.76 -1.39
N GLY A 35 7.84 8.27 -1.96
CA GLY A 35 9.17 8.82 -1.76
C GLY A 35 10.13 7.85 -1.11
N THR A 36 11.13 8.39 -0.40
CA THR A 36 12.25 7.57 0.07
C THR A 36 11.88 6.75 1.29
N ARG A 37 12.37 5.50 1.31
CA ARG A 37 12.24 4.58 2.45
C ARG A 37 12.57 5.26 3.78
N LYS A 38 13.67 6.00 3.87
CA LYS A 38 14.10 6.68 5.10
C LYS A 38 13.05 7.67 5.61
N ARG A 39 12.45 8.46 4.71
CA ARG A 39 11.42 9.45 5.06
C ARG A 39 10.14 8.77 5.52
N ILE A 40 9.70 7.74 4.81
CA ILE A 40 8.46 7.01 5.14
C ILE A 40 8.61 6.28 6.47
N VAL A 41 9.73 5.57 6.69
CA VAL A 41 10.01 4.87 7.96
C VAL A 41 9.97 5.84 9.15
N ALA A 42 10.61 7.01 9.00
CA ALA A 42 10.62 8.03 10.04
C ALA A 42 9.22 8.61 10.33
N ALA A 43 8.42 8.88 9.29
CA ALA A 43 7.07 9.44 9.44
C ALA A 43 6.04 8.41 9.92
N TRP A 44 6.19 7.15 9.50
CA TRP A 44 5.32 6.03 9.92
C TRP A 44 5.63 5.58 11.35
N GLY A 45 6.84 5.85 11.86
CA GLY A 45 7.24 5.49 13.22
C GLY A 45 7.53 3.99 13.40
N VAL A 46 7.87 3.29 12.32
CA VAL A 46 8.20 1.86 12.33
C VAL A 46 9.70 1.65 12.15
N SER A 47 10.21 0.47 12.47
CA SER A 47 11.60 0.13 12.15
C SER A 47 11.77 -0.11 10.64
N ALA A 48 12.99 0.06 10.14
CA ALA A 48 13.31 -0.23 8.74
C ALA A 48 13.00 -1.69 8.36
N ARG A 49 13.16 -2.63 9.31
CA ARG A 49 12.81 -4.04 9.15
C ARG A 49 11.30 -4.24 9.06
N THR A 50 10.55 -3.62 9.97
CA THR A 50 9.08 -3.65 9.97
C THR A 50 8.53 -3.12 8.65
N TYR A 51 9.08 -2.01 8.16
CA TYR A 51 8.74 -1.46 6.85
C TYR A 51 8.94 -2.48 5.71
N ASP A 52 10.10 -3.15 5.63
CA ASP A 52 10.33 -4.15 4.58
C ASP A 52 9.36 -5.32 4.68
N THR A 53 9.09 -5.80 5.91
CA THR A 53 8.12 -6.86 6.15
C THR A 53 6.71 -6.44 5.73
N ARG A 54 6.26 -5.23 6.08
CA ARG A 54 4.94 -4.73 5.67
C ARG A 54 4.86 -4.50 4.17
N LYS A 55 5.94 -4.04 3.54
CA LYS A 55 6.04 -3.86 2.08
C LYS A 55 5.88 -5.19 1.34
N GLN A 56 6.51 -6.26 1.83
CA GLN A 56 6.45 -7.60 1.23
C GLN A 56 5.17 -8.36 1.60
N SER A 57 4.67 -8.17 2.82
CA SER A 57 3.52 -8.89 3.39
C SER A 57 2.49 -7.90 3.95
N PRO A 58 1.78 -7.17 3.08
CA PRO A 58 0.85 -6.10 3.46
C PRO A 58 -0.33 -6.59 4.29
N ALA A 59 -0.72 -7.86 4.15
CA ALA A 59 -1.75 -8.51 4.97
C ALA A 59 -1.40 -8.56 6.46
N THR A 60 -0.12 -8.43 6.82
CA THR A 60 0.30 -8.44 8.21
C THR A 60 0.13 -7.09 8.91
N CYS A 61 -0.08 -6.00 8.15
CA CYS A 61 -0.29 -4.66 8.70
C CYS A 61 -1.50 -4.63 9.64
N THR A 62 -1.33 -4.05 10.81
CA THR A 62 -2.43 -3.75 11.73
C THR A 62 -3.25 -2.57 11.21
N ILE A 63 -4.51 -2.49 11.63
CA ILE A 63 -5.40 -1.36 11.29
C ILE A 63 -4.75 -0.02 11.70
N ALA A 64 -4.16 0.04 12.90
CA ALA A 64 -3.50 1.25 13.40
C ALA A 64 -2.30 1.66 12.53
N GLU A 65 -1.48 0.70 12.08
CA GLU A 65 -0.38 0.97 11.15
C GLU A 65 -0.89 1.50 9.81
N LEU A 66 -1.98 0.95 9.28
CA LEU A 66 -2.58 1.42 8.03
C LEU A 66 -3.19 2.81 8.16
N GLN A 67 -3.88 3.13 9.26
CA GLN A 67 -4.40 4.48 9.51
C GLN A 67 -3.28 5.52 9.60
N GLN A 68 -2.21 5.18 10.34
CA GLN A 68 -1.05 6.06 10.42
C GLN A 68 -0.37 6.21 9.05
N LEU A 69 -0.26 5.12 8.30
CA LEU A 69 0.31 5.17 6.95
C LEU A 69 -0.54 6.02 6.01
N ALA A 70 -1.87 5.93 6.06
CA ALA A 70 -2.76 6.76 5.26
C ALA A 70 -2.51 8.26 5.51
N ARG A 71 -2.30 8.66 6.76
CA ARG A 71 -1.94 10.03 7.14
C ARG A 71 -0.56 10.44 6.61
N VAL A 72 0.43 9.56 6.70
CA VAL A 72 1.80 9.80 6.20
C VAL A 72 1.83 9.97 4.69
N LEU A 73 1.06 9.14 3.98
CA LEU A 73 0.95 9.17 2.52
C LEU A 73 -0.06 10.22 2.03
N GLN A 74 -0.83 10.83 2.93
CA GLN A 74 -1.92 11.77 2.63
C GLN A 74 -2.93 11.20 1.62
N VAL A 75 -3.31 9.94 1.84
CA VAL A 75 -4.31 9.20 1.06
C VAL A 75 -5.50 8.82 1.95
N SER A 76 -6.65 8.57 1.33
CA SER A 76 -7.83 8.09 2.04
C SER A 76 -7.58 6.73 2.69
N GLU A 77 -7.99 6.57 3.96
CA GLU A 77 -7.89 5.28 4.66
C GLU A 77 -8.62 4.17 3.89
N GLU A 78 -9.80 4.48 3.34
CA GLU A 78 -10.62 3.54 2.57
C GLU A 78 -9.88 3.01 1.33
N GLU A 79 -9.24 3.89 0.57
CA GLU A 79 -8.44 3.56 -0.62
C GLU A 79 -7.22 2.70 -0.25
N LEU A 80 -6.48 3.07 0.80
CA LEU A 80 -5.33 2.29 1.27
C LEU A 80 -5.75 0.89 1.72
N PHE A 81 -6.88 0.79 2.42
CA PHE A 81 -7.40 -0.48 2.91
C PHE A 81 -7.89 -1.35 1.75
N ALA A 82 -8.49 -0.75 0.72
CA ALA A 82 -8.89 -1.43 -0.50
C ALA A 82 -7.67 -2.02 -1.25
N VAL A 83 -6.58 -1.25 -1.37
CA VAL A 83 -5.32 -1.75 -1.98
C VAL A 83 -4.76 -2.94 -1.21
N VAL A 84 -4.62 -2.81 0.12
CA VAL A 84 -4.06 -3.88 0.96
C VAL A 84 -4.95 -5.13 0.92
N ARG A 85 -6.28 -4.97 0.97
CA ARG A 85 -7.23 -6.08 0.87
C ARG A 85 -7.18 -6.75 -0.48
N SER A 86 -7.22 -5.98 -1.57
CA SER A 86 -7.09 -6.48 -2.94
C SER A 86 -5.81 -7.29 -3.10
N GLN A 87 -4.68 -6.76 -2.62
CA GLN A 87 -3.40 -7.44 -2.68
C GLN A 87 -3.34 -8.71 -1.83
N ALA A 88 -3.96 -8.72 -0.64
CA ALA A 88 -4.06 -9.91 0.19
C ALA A 88 -4.92 -11.01 -0.46
N THR A 89 -5.96 -10.63 -1.20
CA THR A 89 -6.81 -11.58 -1.96
C THR A 89 -6.21 -12.01 -3.30
N ALA A 90 -5.35 -11.19 -3.89
CA ALA A 90 -4.72 -11.43 -5.18
C ALA A 90 -3.40 -12.20 -5.10
N SER A 91 -2.83 -12.38 -3.89
CA SER A 91 -1.70 -13.29 -3.67
C SER A 91 -2.27 -14.71 -3.62
N PRO A 92 -2.21 -15.48 -4.71
CA PRO A 92 -2.71 -16.83 -4.69
C PRO A 92 -1.76 -17.65 -3.81
N MET A 93 -2.32 -18.54 -3.00
CA MET A 93 -1.58 -19.73 -2.56
C MET A 93 -0.88 -20.31 -3.81
N PRO A 94 0.38 -20.81 -3.71
CA PRO A 94 0.88 -21.63 -4.80
C PRO A 94 -0.18 -22.70 -5.04
N ALA A 95 -0.64 -22.84 -6.28
CA ALA A 95 -1.45 -23.97 -6.67
C ALA A 95 -0.61 -25.21 -6.39
N GLU A 96 -0.85 -25.85 -5.24
CA GLU A 96 -0.45 -27.24 -5.05
C GLU A 96 -1.32 -28.06 -5.98
N GLY A 97 -0.69 -28.75 -6.93
CA GLY A 97 -1.29 -29.85 -7.68
C GLY A 97 -1.93 -29.46 -9.01
N GLU A 98 -1.10 -29.23 -10.03
CA GLU A 98 -1.43 -29.72 -11.37
C GLU A 98 -0.83 -31.14 -11.45
N GLU A 99 -1.69 -32.16 -11.26
CA GLU A 99 -1.48 -33.53 -11.72
C GLU A 99 -2.11 -33.72 -13.11
#